data_AF-A0A5B8MDS0-F1
#
_entry.id   AF-A0A5B8MDS0-F1
#
_cell.length_a   1.000
_cell.length_b   1.000
_cell.length_c   1.000
_cell.angle_alpha   90.00
_cell.angle_beta   90.00
_cell.angle_gamma   90.00
#
_symmetry.space_group_name_H-M   'P 1'
#
loop_
_entity.id
_entity.type
_entity.pdbx_description
1 polymer ?
#
loop_
_entity_poly.entity_id
_entity_poly.type
_entity_poly.pdbx_seq_one_letter_code
_entity_poly.pdbx_strand_id
1 'polypeptide(L)'
;MLAEAGSPGFDMDKEELSRLRESNDVLRKQIWLFRTVIEKQGTALAMIEEEQLKTRRQRKAKEVAPKTPTKVTVEQKMEIATREIDHLQVSIDTLKTEGEQCIQEIKIALEDADQRIVEAKKDVYEFKRDVVGGAENPRTGKIVAEKLLKFIDDKIKSKEVAIMKTRVKNISMKTQIKKLEQQLNEKGEMGGVLSAIDFDQLKIENQQYLERIEERNNELLRLKLTTGKTVQALNTLKRKLDALVKQSKRLQSEIGERSKQLKEFDFEIRRVEKEKNNALSQFKVLIQEQEDAELPEVMDYIRIKADISELEKKVSDWNRKLEIASMKSKSSKRLHSPSASAVKA
;
A
#
# COMPACT_ATOMS: atom_id res chain seq x y z
N MET A 1 79.77 11.91 -48.34
CA MET A 1 78.54 11.22 -48.77
C MET A 1 78.32 10.04 -47.83
N LEU A 2 77.32 10.13 -46.96
CA LEU A 2 76.44 9.04 -46.53
C LEU A 2 75.51 9.65 -45.49
N ALA A 3 74.29 9.96 -45.93
CA ALA A 3 73.17 10.27 -45.08
C ALA A 3 72.53 8.95 -44.68
N GLU A 4 72.36 8.68 -43.38
CA GLU A 4 71.50 7.62 -42.90
C GLU A 4 70.46 8.18 -41.94
N ALA A 5 69.23 8.10 -42.44
CA ALA A 5 67.91 8.17 -41.82
C ALA A 5 67.86 8.18 -40.28
N GLY A 6 67.39 9.30 -39.73
CA GLY A 6 66.79 9.31 -38.40
C GLY A 6 65.53 8.45 -38.37
N SER A 7 65.58 7.37 -37.61
CA SER A 7 64.42 6.56 -37.21
C SER A 7 63.51 7.39 -36.28
N PRO A 8 62.17 7.27 -36.36
CA PRO A 8 61.26 8.11 -35.58
C PRO A 8 61.41 7.79 -34.09
N GLY A 9 61.94 8.76 -33.34
CA GLY A 9 62.02 8.71 -31.88
C GLY A 9 60.62 8.59 -31.30
N PHE A 10 60.41 7.51 -30.55
CA PHE A 10 59.23 7.27 -29.73
C PHE A 10 59.29 8.28 -28.56
N ASP A 11 58.82 9.51 -28.76
CA ASP A 11 58.66 10.50 -27.71
C ASP A 11 57.49 10.07 -26.81
N MET A 12 57.77 9.13 -25.89
CA MET A 12 56.89 8.86 -24.76
C MET A 12 57.08 9.98 -23.74
N ASP A 13 55.99 10.65 -23.38
CA ASP A 13 56.00 11.70 -22.37
C ASP A 13 56.63 11.17 -21.08
N LYS A 14 57.52 11.98 -20.47
CA LYS A 14 58.20 11.63 -19.20
C LYS A 14 57.21 11.22 -18.10
N GLU A 15 56.00 11.76 -18.16
CA GLU A 15 54.91 11.44 -17.26
C GLU A 15 54.37 10.01 -17.49
N GLU A 16 54.21 9.57 -18.73
CA GLU A 16 53.84 8.18 -19.06
C GLU A 16 54.92 7.20 -18.65
N LEU A 17 56.20 7.56 -18.85
CA LEU A 17 57.33 6.74 -18.42
C LEU A 17 57.36 6.57 -16.89
N SER A 18 57.00 7.61 -16.14
CA SER A 18 56.91 7.55 -14.67
C SER A 18 55.75 6.66 -14.21
N ARG A 19 54.57 6.79 -14.83
CA ARG A 19 53.40 5.94 -14.55
C ARG A 19 53.67 4.47 -14.86
N LEU A 20 54.38 4.19 -15.95
CA LEU A 20 54.80 2.83 -16.30
C LEU A 20 55.82 2.25 -15.32
N ARG A 21 56.70 3.08 -14.74
CA ARG A 21 57.63 2.64 -13.68
C ARG A 21 56.89 2.29 -12.39
N GLU A 22 55.96 3.14 -11.96
CA GLU A 22 55.12 2.87 -10.78
C GLU A 22 54.28 1.60 -10.98
N SER A 23 53.68 1.43 -12.15
CA SER A 23 52.94 0.21 -12.51
C SER A 23 53.84 -1.03 -12.50
N ASN A 24 55.06 -0.93 -13.05
CA ASN A 24 56.02 -2.03 -13.01
C ASN A 24 56.47 -2.36 -11.59
N ASP A 25 56.64 -1.37 -10.71
CA ASP A 25 56.99 -1.61 -9.30
C ASP A 25 55.85 -2.31 -8.55
N VAL A 26 54.60 -1.95 -8.83
CA VAL A 26 53.42 -2.66 -8.31
C VAL A 26 53.39 -4.11 -8.81
N LEU A 27 53.60 -4.33 -10.10
CA LEU A 27 53.65 -5.67 -10.68
C LEU A 27 54.80 -6.50 -10.11
N ARG A 28 55.97 -5.91 -9.89
CA ARG A 28 57.12 -6.56 -9.25
C ARG A 28 56.81 -6.98 -7.82
N LYS A 29 56.16 -6.11 -7.04
CA LYS A 29 55.70 -6.43 -5.68
C LYS A 29 54.67 -7.55 -5.69
N GLN A 30 53.72 -7.53 -6.63
CA GLN A 30 52.74 -8.62 -6.80
C GLN A 30 53.40 -9.94 -7.18
N ILE A 31 54.32 -9.94 -8.15
CA ILE A 31 55.07 -11.15 -8.55
C ILE A 31 55.90 -11.69 -7.38
N TRP A 32 56.56 -10.82 -6.61
CA TRP A 32 57.30 -11.21 -5.42
C TRP A 32 56.39 -11.89 -4.40
N LEU A 33 55.24 -11.29 -4.10
CA LEU A 33 54.27 -11.82 -3.15
C LEU A 33 53.68 -13.17 -3.60
N PHE A 34 53.31 -13.29 -4.89
CA PHE A 34 52.87 -14.57 -5.46
C PHE A 34 53.98 -15.63 -5.43
N ARG A 35 55.24 -15.26 -5.66
CA ARG A 35 56.38 -16.17 -5.57
C ARG A 35 56.58 -16.67 -4.15
N THR A 36 56.51 -15.80 -3.15
CA THR A 36 56.60 -16.16 -1.73
C THR A 36 55.45 -17.07 -1.30
N VAL A 37 54.23 -16.83 -1.80
CA VAL A 37 53.07 -17.70 -1.55
C VAL A 37 53.25 -19.07 -2.22
N ILE A 38 53.74 -19.12 -3.46
CA ILE A 38 54.05 -20.40 -4.14
C ILE A 38 55.17 -21.15 -3.42
N GLU A 39 56.19 -20.45 -2.91
CA GLU A 39 57.26 -21.06 -2.12
C GLU A 39 56.73 -21.59 -0.78
N LYS A 40 55.91 -20.82 -0.06
CA LYS A 40 55.28 -21.26 1.20
C LYS A 40 54.29 -22.41 1.00
N GLN A 41 53.48 -22.36 -0.05
CA GLN A 41 52.59 -23.45 -0.45
C GLN A 41 53.39 -24.65 -0.96
N GLY A 42 54.48 -24.44 -1.68
CA GLY A 42 55.41 -25.48 -2.11
C GLY A 42 56.10 -26.17 -0.94
N THR A 43 56.50 -25.43 0.09
CA THR A 43 57.02 -26.00 1.34
C THR A 43 55.94 -26.72 2.13
N ALA A 44 54.72 -26.17 2.21
CA ALA A 44 53.60 -26.84 2.88
C ALA A 44 53.18 -28.12 2.14
N LEU A 45 53.14 -28.08 0.80
CA LEU A 45 52.89 -29.24 -0.05
C LEU A 45 54.02 -30.26 0.05
N ALA A 46 55.29 -29.85 0.09
CA ALA A 46 56.43 -30.75 0.28
C ALA A 46 56.41 -31.42 1.67
N MET A 47 56.00 -30.71 2.72
CA MET A 47 55.81 -31.30 4.05
C MET A 47 54.64 -32.31 4.06
N ILE A 48 53.52 -31.98 3.38
CA ILE A 48 52.39 -32.89 3.19
C ILE A 48 52.80 -34.10 2.31
N GLU A 49 53.62 -33.89 1.28
CA GLU A 49 54.09 -34.93 0.36
C GLU A 49 55.12 -35.85 1.03
N GLU A 50 55.96 -35.35 1.94
CA GLU A 50 56.87 -36.13 2.78
C GLU A 50 56.12 -36.97 3.82
N GLU A 51 55.02 -36.44 4.37
CA GLU A 51 54.11 -37.13 5.28
C GLU A 51 53.24 -38.18 4.55
N GLN A 52 52.85 -37.88 3.30
CA GLN A 52 52.16 -38.81 2.40
C GLN A 52 53.11 -39.87 1.80
N LEU A 53 54.40 -39.59 1.58
CA LEU A 53 55.38 -40.59 1.13
C LEU A 53 55.64 -41.65 2.21
N LYS A 54 55.60 -41.25 3.49
CA LYS A 54 55.69 -42.18 4.63
C LYS A 54 54.49 -43.14 4.65
N THR A 55 53.29 -42.68 4.29
CA THR A 55 52.08 -43.52 4.19
C THR A 55 51.97 -44.28 2.86
N ARG A 56 52.53 -43.75 1.77
CA ARG A 56 52.48 -44.33 0.41
C ARG A 56 53.54 -45.40 0.15
N ARG A 57 54.54 -45.57 1.03
CA ARG A 57 55.41 -46.76 1.05
C ARG A 57 54.65 -48.08 1.32
N GLN A 58 53.38 -48.02 1.72
CA GLN A 58 52.53 -49.21 1.91
C GLN A 58 51.60 -49.58 0.74
N ARG A 59 51.48 -48.79 -0.34
CA ARG A 59 50.58 -49.16 -1.45
C ARG A 59 51.15 -48.78 -2.81
N LYS A 60 51.57 -49.81 -3.56
CA LYS A 60 52.08 -49.69 -4.94
C LYS A 60 50.96 -49.42 -5.95
N ALA A 61 51.32 -48.54 -6.89
CA ALA A 61 51.05 -48.56 -8.34
C ALA A 61 49.60 -48.51 -8.86
N LYS A 62 49.20 -47.32 -9.38
CA LYS A 62 48.58 -47.18 -10.71
C LYS A 62 48.60 -45.72 -11.18
N GLU A 63 49.34 -45.49 -12.27
CA GLU A 63 49.04 -44.66 -13.46
C GLU A 63 48.65 -43.17 -13.34
N VAL A 64 49.27 -42.33 -14.18
CA VAL A 64 48.67 -41.40 -15.18
C VAL A 64 49.55 -40.15 -15.42
N ALA A 65 49.66 -39.82 -16.71
CA ALA A 65 50.42 -38.78 -17.41
C ALA A 65 50.39 -37.34 -16.81
N PRO A 66 51.39 -36.49 -17.12
CA PRO A 66 51.54 -35.17 -16.54
C PRO A 66 50.48 -34.21 -17.10
N LYS A 67 49.53 -33.78 -16.27
CA LYS A 67 48.67 -32.65 -16.59
C LYS A 67 49.49 -31.37 -16.53
N THR A 68 49.57 -30.66 -17.65
CA THR A 68 50.06 -29.28 -17.75
C THR A 68 49.40 -28.39 -16.70
N PRO A 69 50.14 -27.44 -16.08
CA PRO A 69 49.64 -26.65 -14.96
C PRO A 69 48.48 -25.78 -15.42
N THR A 70 47.27 -26.10 -14.96
CA THR A 70 46.08 -25.29 -15.14
C THR A 70 46.36 -23.93 -14.52
N LYS A 71 46.35 -22.86 -15.34
CA LYS A 71 46.51 -21.49 -14.85
C LYS A 71 45.39 -21.22 -13.84
N VAL A 72 45.78 -20.88 -12.61
CA VAL A 72 44.85 -20.56 -11.50
C VAL A 72 43.84 -19.52 -11.97
N THR A 73 42.55 -19.83 -11.83
CA THR A 73 41.48 -18.94 -12.29
C THR A 73 41.47 -17.64 -11.49
N VAL A 74 40.91 -16.57 -12.04
CA VAL A 74 40.86 -15.27 -11.35
C VAL A 74 40.13 -15.39 -10.01
N GLU A 75 39.08 -16.20 -9.94
CA GLU A 75 38.35 -16.50 -8.70
C GLU A 75 39.25 -17.17 -7.65
N GLN A 76 40.02 -18.18 -8.03
CA GLN A 76 40.98 -18.83 -7.13
C GLN A 76 42.09 -17.86 -6.67
N LYS A 77 42.53 -16.94 -7.53
CA LYS A 77 43.50 -15.90 -7.15
C LYS A 77 42.91 -14.90 -6.15
N MET A 78 41.65 -14.50 -6.34
CA MET A 78 40.94 -13.63 -5.39
C MET A 78 40.75 -14.35 -4.05
N GLU A 79 40.39 -15.63 -4.07
CA GLU A 79 40.25 -16.45 -2.86
C GLU A 79 41.57 -16.59 -2.09
N ILE A 80 42.69 -16.81 -2.79
CA ILE A 80 44.02 -16.84 -2.18
C ILE A 80 44.40 -15.46 -1.61
N ALA A 81 44.11 -14.38 -2.34
CA ALA A 81 44.40 -13.02 -1.89
C ALA A 81 43.60 -12.66 -0.64
N THR A 82 42.30 -13.00 -0.60
CA THR A 82 41.46 -12.78 0.59
C THR A 82 41.96 -13.58 1.78
N ARG A 83 42.29 -14.87 1.60
CA ARG A 83 42.89 -15.69 2.67
C ARG A 83 44.19 -15.12 3.20
N GLU A 84 45.04 -14.59 2.31
CA GLU A 84 46.31 -13.97 2.73
C GLU A 84 46.04 -12.67 3.49
N ILE A 85 45.06 -11.87 3.08
CA ILE A 85 44.63 -10.67 3.82
C ILE A 85 44.15 -11.06 5.22
N ASP A 86 43.30 -12.09 5.33
CA ASP A 86 42.80 -12.57 6.62
C ASP A 86 43.94 -13.09 7.50
N HIS A 87 44.87 -13.87 6.93
CA HIS A 87 46.05 -14.37 7.65
C HIS A 87 46.97 -13.23 8.12
N LEU A 88 47.21 -12.23 7.27
CA LEU A 88 48.00 -11.06 7.62
C LEU A 88 47.32 -10.21 8.69
N GLN A 89 45.99 -10.06 8.64
CA GLN A 89 45.22 -9.37 9.67
C GLN A 89 45.37 -10.07 11.03
N VAL A 90 45.18 -11.40 11.06
CA VAL A 90 45.39 -12.19 12.29
C VAL A 90 46.82 -12.03 12.78
N SER A 91 47.82 -12.15 11.90
CA SER A 91 49.24 -12.00 12.27
C SER A 91 49.58 -10.60 12.78
N ILE A 92 48.95 -9.56 12.24
CA ILE A 92 49.14 -8.18 12.71
C ILE A 92 48.53 -8.03 14.11
N ASP A 93 47.35 -8.58 14.34
CA ASP A 93 46.69 -8.45 15.63
C ASP A 93 47.38 -9.27 16.72
N THR A 94 47.89 -10.47 16.41
CA THR A 94 48.73 -11.24 17.35
C THR A 94 49.99 -10.45 17.70
N LEU A 95 50.71 -9.91 16.72
CA LEU A 95 51.92 -9.11 16.96
C LEU A 95 51.64 -7.84 17.79
N LYS A 96 50.49 -7.18 17.56
CA LYS A 96 50.06 -6.05 18.40
C LYS A 96 49.85 -6.49 19.85
N THR A 97 49.11 -7.58 20.07
CA THR A 97 48.84 -8.07 21.43
C THR A 97 50.11 -8.49 22.16
N GLU A 98 51.05 -9.15 21.46
CA GLU A 98 52.36 -9.52 22.01
C GLU A 98 53.19 -8.26 22.33
N GLY A 99 53.22 -7.28 21.42
CA GLY A 99 53.92 -6.02 21.64
C GLY A 99 53.37 -5.23 22.83
N GLU A 100 52.04 -5.18 22.98
CA GLU A 100 51.38 -4.57 24.13
C GLU A 100 51.74 -5.29 25.43
N GLN A 101 51.74 -6.63 25.45
CA GLN A 101 52.16 -7.43 26.60
C GLN A 101 53.61 -7.13 26.99
N CYS A 102 54.54 -7.14 26.04
CA CYS A 102 55.95 -6.79 26.31
C CYS A 102 56.10 -5.37 26.86
N ILE A 103 55.36 -4.39 26.32
CA ILE A 103 55.39 -3.01 26.85
C ILE A 103 54.89 -2.98 28.30
N GLN A 104 53.83 -3.71 28.63
CA GLN A 104 53.31 -3.78 29.99
C GLN A 104 54.31 -4.45 30.94
N GLU A 105 54.93 -5.56 30.53
CA GLU A 105 55.94 -6.24 31.33
C GLU A 105 57.14 -5.34 31.64
N ILE A 106 57.66 -4.62 30.64
CA ILE A 106 58.77 -3.68 30.83
C ILE A 106 58.36 -2.54 31.78
N LYS A 107 57.14 -2.01 31.65
CA LYS A 107 56.64 -0.96 32.56
C LYS A 107 56.58 -1.46 34.01
N ILE A 108 56.02 -2.65 34.23
CA ILE A 108 55.95 -3.26 35.57
C ILE A 108 57.36 -3.45 36.14
N ALA A 109 58.30 -3.95 35.34
CA ALA A 109 59.69 -4.15 35.75
C ALA A 109 60.39 -2.83 36.10
N LEU A 110 60.13 -1.77 35.33
CA LEU A 110 60.67 -0.43 35.60
C LEU A 110 60.13 0.15 36.92
N GLU A 111 58.81 0.08 37.13
CA GLU A 111 58.16 0.56 38.36
C GLU A 111 58.67 -0.19 39.61
N ASP A 112 58.84 -1.51 39.53
CA ASP A 112 59.41 -2.32 40.62
C ASP A 112 60.88 -1.94 40.88
N ALA A 113 61.68 -1.75 39.83
CA ALA A 113 63.07 -1.32 39.97
C ALA A 113 63.17 0.07 40.63
N ASP A 114 62.35 1.04 40.20
CA ASP A 114 62.29 2.38 40.77
C ASP A 114 61.90 2.33 42.26
N GLN A 115 60.88 1.54 42.61
CA GLN A 115 60.45 1.36 43.99
C GLN A 115 61.57 0.75 44.85
N ARG A 116 62.27 -0.28 44.34
CA ARG A 116 63.42 -0.89 45.03
C ARG A 116 64.57 0.09 45.23
N ILE A 117 64.85 0.95 44.25
CA ILE A 117 65.89 1.99 44.37
C ILE A 117 65.52 2.99 45.47
N VAL A 118 64.26 3.43 45.53
CA VAL A 118 63.77 4.33 46.57
C VAL A 118 63.88 3.69 47.95
N GLU A 119 63.47 2.43 48.10
CA GLU A 119 63.59 1.68 49.35
C GLU A 119 65.05 1.48 49.79
N ALA A 120 65.94 1.09 48.87
CA ALA A 120 67.35 0.91 49.17
C ALA A 120 68.02 2.23 49.60
N LYS A 121 67.70 3.35 48.93
CA LYS A 121 68.20 4.67 49.33
C LYS A 121 67.75 5.05 50.74
N LYS A 122 66.46 4.78 51.06
CA LYS A 122 65.91 5.00 52.40
C LYS A 122 66.59 4.13 53.44
N ASP A 123 66.79 2.84 53.15
CA ASP A 123 67.46 1.89 54.05
C ASP A 123 68.92 2.30 54.33
N VAL A 124 69.65 2.73 53.31
CA VAL A 124 71.03 3.25 53.46
C VAL A 124 71.06 4.52 54.31
N TYR A 125 70.12 5.44 54.09
CA TYR A 125 70.04 6.69 54.87
C TYR A 125 69.74 6.40 56.35
N GLU A 126 68.74 5.56 56.62
CA GLU A 126 68.37 5.17 57.99
C GLU A 126 69.51 4.43 58.68
N PHE A 127 70.20 3.53 58.00
CA PHE A 127 71.37 2.84 58.55
C PHE A 127 72.50 3.82 58.90
N LYS A 128 72.83 4.76 58.00
CA LYS A 128 73.84 5.79 58.28
C LYS A 128 73.46 6.66 59.46
N ARG A 129 72.20 7.08 59.56
CA ARG A 129 71.70 7.93 60.65
C ARG A 129 71.73 7.18 61.99
N ASP A 130 71.13 6.00 62.04
CA ASP A 130 70.81 5.32 63.29
C ASP A 130 71.96 4.44 63.80
N VAL A 131 72.75 3.85 62.90
CA VAL A 131 73.87 2.97 63.24
C VAL A 131 75.21 3.69 63.16
N VAL A 132 75.54 4.31 62.03
CA VAL A 132 76.87 4.93 61.86
C VAL A 132 76.99 6.20 62.70
N GLY A 133 76.01 7.12 62.65
CA GLY A 133 76.05 8.36 63.42
C GLY A 133 75.45 8.25 64.84
N GLY A 134 74.40 7.45 65.02
CA GLY A 134 73.63 7.39 66.28
C GLY A 134 74.08 6.33 67.28
N ALA A 135 74.82 5.32 66.83
CA ALA A 135 75.21 4.17 67.65
C ALA A 135 76.70 4.07 67.98
N GLU A 136 77.52 5.04 67.53
CA GLU A 136 78.92 5.12 67.88
C GLU A 136 79.10 5.54 69.35
N ASN A 137 79.99 4.86 70.07
CA ASN A 137 80.35 5.26 71.42
C ASN A 137 81.35 6.43 71.35
N PRO A 138 81.02 7.61 71.91
CA PRO A 138 81.83 8.82 71.76
C PRO A 138 83.24 8.69 72.38
N ARG A 139 83.48 7.71 73.25
CA ARG A 139 84.78 7.47 73.89
C ARG A 139 85.66 6.45 73.16
N THR A 140 85.06 5.50 72.42
CA THR A 140 85.80 4.38 71.81
C THR A 140 85.71 4.35 70.29
N GLY A 141 84.83 5.16 69.68
CA GLY A 141 84.58 5.18 68.24
C GLY A 141 83.99 3.88 67.69
N LYS A 142 83.60 2.94 68.57
CA LYS A 142 83.04 1.64 68.19
C LYS A 142 81.51 1.69 68.28
N ILE A 143 80.85 1.02 67.36
CA ILE A 143 79.39 0.88 67.36
C ILE A 143 78.95 0.04 68.56
N VAL A 144 77.96 0.53 69.31
CA VAL A 144 77.34 -0.19 70.43
C VAL A 144 76.46 -1.31 69.88
N ALA A 145 76.80 -2.56 70.21
CA ALA A 145 76.13 -3.76 69.70
C ALA A 145 74.61 -3.77 69.96
N GLU A 146 74.17 -3.35 71.14
CA GLU A 146 72.73 -3.29 71.50
C GLU A 146 71.92 -2.37 70.58
N LYS A 147 72.51 -1.24 70.16
CA LYS A 147 71.84 -0.30 69.25
C LYS A 147 71.75 -0.86 67.83
N LEU A 148 72.77 -1.59 67.38
CA LEU A 148 72.74 -2.31 66.10
C LEU A 148 71.68 -3.40 66.11
N LEU A 149 71.61 -4.20 67.18
CA LEU A 149 70.58 -5.24 67.34
C LEU A 149 69.17 -4.64 67.31
N LYS A 150 68.96 -3.54 68.03
CA LYS A 150 67.67 -2.83 68.02
C LYS A 150 67.28 -2.35 66.61
N PHE A 151 68.23 -1.79 65.84
CA PHE A 151 67.96 -1.39 64.45
C PHE A 151 67.56 -2.58 63.57
N ILE A 152 68.23 -3.73 63.71
CA ILE A 152 67.91 -4.95 62.96
C ILE A 152 66.50 -5.45 63.35
N ASP A 153 66.17 -5.49 64.63
CA ASP A 153 64.85 -5.91 65.12
C ASP A 153 63.73 -4.98 64.61
N ASP A 154 63.94 -3.67 64.63
CA ASP A 154 62.98 -2.70 64.11
C ASP A 154 62.81 -2.84 62.59
N LYS A 155 63.88 -3.18 61.86
CA LYS A 155 63.81 -3.49 60.42
C LYS A 155 63.04 -4.77 60.14
N ILE A 156 63.25 -5.83 60.92
CA ILE A 156 62.50 -7.09 60.80
C ILE A 156 61.01 -6.82 61.01
N LYS A 157 60.63 -6.13 62.09
CA LYS A 157 59.23 -5.75 62.36
C LYS A 157 58.62 -4.91 61.24
N SER A 158 59.37 -3.96 60.69
CA SER A 158 58.91 -3.14 59.56
C SER A 158 58.62 -3.99 58.31
N LYS A 159 59.49 -4.96 58.00
CA LYS A 159 59.28 -5.89 56.88
C LYS A 159 58.09 -6.83 57.14
N GLU A 160 57.88 -7.30 58.37
CA GLU A 160 56.69 -8.09 58.74
C GLU A 160 55.38 -7.33 58.48
N VAL A 161 55.33 -6.05 58.87
CA VAL A 161 54.16 -5.18 58.60
C VAL A 161 53.94 -5.02 57.09
N ALA A 162 55.00 -4.84 56.30
CA ALA A 162 54.90 -4.76 54.84
C ALA A 162 54.35 -6.07 54.23
N ILE A 163 54.82 -7.22 54.70
CA ILE A 163 54.32 -8.54 54.26
C ILE A 163 52.82 -8.68 54.57
N MET A 164 52.38 -8.35 55.79
CA MET A 164 50.97 -8.42 56.16
C MET A 164 50.12 -7.51 55.26
N LYS A 165 50.57 -6.27 55.02
CA LYS A 165 49.87 -5.32 54.14
C LYS A 165 49.74 -5.84 52.71
N THR A 166 50.82 -6.37 52.14
CA THR A 166 50.81 -6.95 50.78
C THR A 166 49.92 -8.17 50.71
N ARG A 167 49.90 -9.02 51.74
CA ARG A 167 49.01 -10.20 51.80
C ARG A 167 47.54 -9.82 51.79
N VAL A 168 47.13 -8.83 52.57
CA VAL A 168 45.74 -8.33 52.58
C VAL A 168 45.36 -7.77 51.20
N LYS A 169 46.23 -6.98 50.58
CA LYS A 169 46.02 -6.48 49.21
C LYS A 169 45.88 -7.60 48.20
N ASN A 170 46.72 -8.63 48.27
CA ASN A 170 46.66 -9.79 47.37
C ASN A 170 45.33 -10.53 47.48
N ILE A 171 44.82 -10.73 48.70
CA ILE A 171 43.51 -11.36 48.93
C ILE A 171 42.39 -10.48 48.35
N SER A 172 42.42 -9.17 48.60
CA SER A 172 41.43 -8.23 48.06
C SER A 172 41.40 -8.22 46.53
N MET A 173 42.57 -8.16 45.88
CA MET A 173 42.68 -8.21 44.43
C MET A 173 42.18 -9.54 43.86
N LYS A 174 42.49 -10.68 44.50
CA LYS A 174 41.97 -11.99 44.11
C LYS A 174 40.44 -12.05 44.17
N THR A 175 39.83 -11.48 45.21
CA THR A 175 38.36 -11.40 45.32
C THR A 175 37.78 -10.51 44.22
N GLN A 176 38.44 -9.39 43.90
CA GLN A 176 38.00 -8.50 42.83
C GLN A 176 38.09 -9.17 41.45
N ILE A 177 39.17 -9.90 41.17
CA ILE A 177 39.32 -10.69 39.95
C ILE A 177 38.16 -11.68 39.82
N LYS A 178 37.89 -12.49 40.86
CA LYS A 178 36.77 -13.44 40.84
C LYS A 178 35.42 -12.77 40.58
N LYS A 179 35.18 -11.59 41.17
CA LYS A 179 33.95 -10.83 40.94
C LYS A 179 33.84 -10.35 39.49
N LEU A 180 34.94 -9.87 38.91
CA LEU A 180 34.97 -9.43 37.51
C LEU A 180 34.83 -10.61 36.54
N GLU A 181 35.46 -11.74 36.83
CA GLU A 181 35.29 -12.98 36.08
C GLU A 181 33.83 -13.45 36.10
N GLN A 182 33.19 -13.42 37.27
CA GLN A 182 31.76 -13.74 37.39
C GLN A 182 30.90 -12.78 36.57
N GLN A 183 31.14 -11.47 36.65
CA GLN A 183 30.42 -10.48 35.84
C GLN A 183 30.63 -10.68 34.34
N LEU A 184 31.85 -11.07 33.94
CA LEU A 184 32.15 -11.38 32.55
C LEU A 184 31.40 -12.64 32.10
N ASN A 185 31.34 -13.67 32.95
CA ASN A 185 30.59 -14.88 32.67
C ASN A 185 29.08 -14.62 32.59
N GLU A 186 28.50 -13.86 33.53
CA GLU A 186 27.10 -13.46 33.49
C GLU A 186 26.76 -12.64 32.23
N LYS A 187 27.65 -11.73 31.82
CA LYS A 187 27.51 -11.00 30.55
C LYS A 187 27.69 -11.89 29.33
N GLY A 188 28.59 -12.88 29.41
CA GLY A 188 28.82 -13.88 28.38
C GLY A 188 27.63 -14.81 28.20
N GLU A 189 26.99 -15.24 29.28
CA GLU A 189 25.77 -16.05 29.27
C GLU A 189 24.56 -15.27 28.75
N MET A 190 24.43 -13.99 29.10
CA MET A 190 23.44 -13.09 28.48
C MET A 190 23.69 -12.86 26.99
N GLY A 191 24.94 -12.91 26.52
CA GLY A 191 25.31 -12.66 25.12
C GLY A 191 25.45 -13.91 24.23
N GLY A 192 25.66 -15.09 24.82
CA GLY A 192 26.18 -16.26 24.10
C GLY A 192 25.13 -17.14 23.43
N VAL A 193 23.86 -17.06 23.85
CA VAL A 193 22.77 -17.87 23.27
C VAL A 193 21.52 -17.03 22.95
N LEU A 194 21.40 -15.83 23.50
CA LEU A 194 20.25 -14.91 23.32
C LEU A 194 20.39 -13.94 22.12
N SER A 195 21.17 -14.27 21.07
CA SER A 195 21.50 -13.26 20.03
C SER A 195 21.48 -13.70 18.58
N ALA A 196 21.24 -14.96 18.24
CA ALA A 196 21.14 -15.38 16.84
C ALA A 196 19.80 -16.08 16.56
N ILE A 197 19.47 -17.08 17.38
CA ILE A 197 18.23 -17.84 17.25
C ILE A 197 17.02 -16.93 17.52
N ASP A 198 17.06 -16.10 18.56
CA ASP A 198 15.97 -15.15 18.85
C ASP A 198 15.82 -14.08 17.76
N PHE A 199 16.94 -13.63 17.18
CA PHE A 199 16.91 -12.68 16.07
C PHE A 199 16.34 -13.31 14.81
N ASP A 200 16.70 -14.56 14.52
CA ASP A 200 16.16 -15.29 13.38
C ASP A 200 14.69 -15.68 13.61
N GLN A 201 14.29 -16.00 14.84
CA GLN A 201 12.89 -16.16 15.21
C GLN A 201 12.11 -14.86 14.97
N LEU A 202 12.63 -13.71 15.42
CA LEU A 202 11.98 -12.42 15.22
C LEU A 202 11.87 -12.07 13.72
N LYS A 203 12.88 -12.40 12.91
CA LYS A 203 12.81 -12.26 11.44
C LYS A 203 11.73 -13.15 10.85
N ILE A 204 11.64 -14.41 11.27
CA ILE A 204 10.62 -15.35 10.80
C ILE A 204 9.23 -14.84 11.17
N GLU A 205 9.02 -14.40 12.41
CA GLU A 205 7.74 -13.84 12.86
C GLU A 205 7.36 -12.59 12.07
N ASN A 206 8.31 -11.66 11.87
CA ASN A 206 8.07 -10.46 11.07
C ASN A 206 7.71 -10.78 9.62
N GLN A 207 8.43 -11.72 9.00
CA GLN A 207 8.13 -12.20 7.65
C GLN A 207 6.72 -12.82 7.57
N GLN A 208 6.33 -13.63 8.56
CA GLN A 208 4.98 -14.20 8.63
C GLN A 208 3.90 -13.12 8.82
N TYR A 209 4.18 -12.07 9.60
CA TYR A 209 3.24 -10.95 9.75
C TYR A 209 3.10 -10.16 8.45
N LEU A 210 4.19 -9.92 7.73
CA LEU A 210 4.16 -9.25 6.42
C LEU A 210 3.34 -10.05 5.41
N GLU A 211 3.56 -11.36 5.31
CA GLU A 211 2.77 -12.24 4.44
C GLU A 211 1.29 -12.20 4.79
N ARG A 212 0.93 -12.28 6.08
CA ARG A 212 -0.46 -12.14 6.52
C ARG A 212 -1.06 -10.78 6.19
N ILE A 213 -0.29 -9.69 6.29
CA ILE A 213 -0.75 -8.36 5.93
C ILE A 213 -1.01 -8.28 4.42
N GLU A 214 -0.11 -8.84 3.60
CA GLU A 214 -0.29 -8.91 2.15
C GLU A 214 -1.51 -9.74 1.75
N GLU A 215 -1.70 -10.92 2.35
CA GLU A 215 -2.89 -11.75 2.14
C GLU A 215 -4.18 -10.99 2.47
N ARG A 216 -4.22 -10.30 3.61
CA ARG A 216 -5.39 -9.50 4.01
C ARG A 216 -5.62 -8.30 3.11
N ASN A 217 -4.55 -7.65 2.63
CA ASN A 217 -4.65 -6.55 1.67
C ASN A 217 -5.17 -7.04 0.32
N ASN A 218 -4.72 -8.20 -0.16
CA ASN A 218 -5.20 -8.81 -1.39
C ASN A 218 -6.68 -9.19 -1.29
N GLU A 219 -7.10 -9.77 -0.15
CA GLU A 219 -8.51 -10.09 0.08
C GLU A 219 -9.37 -8.83 0.17
N LEU A 220 -8.87 -7.77 0.84
CA LEU A 220 -9.54 -6.47 0.89
C LEU A 220 -9.69 -5.86 -0.50
N LEU A 221 -8.67 -5.93 -1.35
CA LEU A 221 -8.72 -5.46 -2.72
C LEU A 221 -9.75 -6.25 -3.53
N ARG A 222 -9.78 -7.58 -3.39
CA ARG A 222 -10.76 -8.46 -4.03
C ARG A 222 -12.18 -8.07 -3.64
N LEU A 223 -12.43 -7.88 -2.35
CA LEU A 223 -13.74 -7.45 -1.83
C LEU A 223 -14.13 -6.06 -2.34
N LYS A 224 -13.20 -5.10 -2.38
CA LYS A 224 -13.48 -3.76 -2.95
C LYS A 224 -13.88 -3.84 -4.42
N LEU A 225 -13.19 -4.66 -5.21
CA LEU A 225 -13.50 -4.86 -6.62
C LEU A 225 -14.86 -5.53 -6.81
N THR A 226 -15.17 -6.56 -6.03
CA THR A 226 -16.49 -7.22 -6.10
C THR A 226 -17.59 -6.26 -5.69
N THR A 227 -17.47 -5.56 -4.55
CA THR A 227 -18.42 -4.53 -4.11
C THR A 227 -18.63 -3.45 -5.18
N GLY A 228 -17.55 -2.97 -5.82
CA GLY A 228 -17.65 -2.01 -6.91
C GLY A 228 -18.48 -2.53 -8.08
N LYS A 229 -18.25 -3.79 -8.50
CA LYS A 229 -19.05 -4.46 -9.55
C LYS A 229 -20.52 -4.62 -9.13
N THR A 230 -20.80 -5.03 -7.88
CA THR A 230 -22.18 -5.16 -7.39
C THR A 230 -22.91 -3.82 -7.36
N VAL A 231 -22.23 -2.74 -6.95
CA VAL A 231 -22.80 -1.39 -6.96
C VAL A 231 -23.09 -0.92 -8.38
N GLN A 232 -22.22 -1.20 -9.36
CA GLN A 232 -22.48 -0.89 -10.76
C GLN A 232 -23.69 -1.67 -11.31
N ALA A 233 -23.77 -2.97 -11.01
CA ALA A 233 -24.92 -3.80 -11.39
C ALA A 233 -26.22 -3.29 -10.75
N LEU A 234 -26.19 -2.96 -9.45
CA LEU A 234 -27.32 -2.39 -8.72
C LEU A 234 -27.78 -1.07 -9.33
N ASN A 235 -26.86 -0.16 -9.64
CA ASN A 235 -27.18 1.11 -10.28
C ASN A 235 -27.81 0.90 -11.67
N THR A 236 -27.35 -0.10 -12.42
CA THR A 236 -27.93 -0.44 -13.72
C THR A 236 -29.37 -0.96 -13.57
N LEU A 237 -29.60 -1.86 -12.61
CA LEU A 237 -30.93 -2.38 -12.31
C LEU A 237 -31.87 -1.28 -11.79
N LYS A 238 -31.38 -0.36 -10.95
CA LYS A 238 -32.14 0.78 -10.47
C LYS A 238 -32.60 1.68 -11.62
N ARG A 239 -31.73 2.00 -12.57
CA ARG A 239 -32.11 2.78 -13.78
C ARG A 239 -33.16 2.05 -14.62
N LYS A 240 -33.03 0.74 -14.80
CA LYS A 240 -34.03 -0.07 -15.52
C LYS A 240 -35.39 -0.05 -14.80
N LEU A 241 -35.38 -0.19 -13.47
CA LEU A 241 -36.58 -0.13 -12.64
C LEU A 241 -37.25 1.25 -12.75
N ASP A 242 -36.49 2.34 -12.64
CA ASP A 242 -37.01 3.70 -12.78
C ASP A 242 -37.65 3.94 -14.15
N ALA A 243 -37.05 3.39 -15.22
CA ALA A 243 -37.62 3.44 -16.57
C ALA A 243 -38.95 2.67 -16.67
N LEU A 244 -39.00 1.45 -16.12
CA LEU A 244 -40.23 0.64 -16.10
C LEU A 244 -41.33 1.29 -15.25
N VAL A 245 -40.98 1.90 -14.11
CA VAL A 245 -41.93 2.63 -13.27
C VAL A 245 -42.50 3.84 -14.02
N LYS A 246 -41.68 4.59 -14.75
CA LYS A 246 -42.15 5.69 -15.61
C LYS A 246 -43.07 5.19 -16.71
N GLN A 247 -42.74 4.07 -17.36
CA GLN A 247 -43.58 3.46 -18.39
C GLN A 247 -44.91 2.98 -17.80
N SER A 248 -44.90 2.34 -16.63
CA SER A 248 -46.11 1.90 -15.91
C SER A 248 -47.02 3.09 -15.57
N LYS A 249 -46.47 4.18 -15.05
CA LYS A 249 -47.23 5.42 -14.79
C LYS A 249 -47.84 6.01 -16.06
N ARG A 250 -47.09 6.03 -17.17
CA ARG A 250 -47.61 6.48 -18.47
C ARG A 250 -48.77 5.60 -18.93
N LEU A 251 -48.60 4.28 -18.90
CA LEU A 251 -49.65 3.34 -19.28
C LEU A 251 -50.89 3.47 -18.39
N GLN A 252 -50.73 3.69 -17.08
CA GLN A 252 -51.85 3.98 -16.18
C GLN A 252 -52.61 5.25 -16.59
N SER A 253 -51.92 6.32 -16.97
CA SER A 253 -52.58 7.54 -17.49
C SER A 253 -53.34 7.25 -18.78
N GLU A 254 -52.73 6.54 -19.73
CA GLU A 254 -53.37 6.16 -21.00
C GLU A 254 -54.59 5.25 -20.78
N ILE A 255 -54.53 4.31 -19.84
CA ILE A 255 -55.68 3.47 -19.46
C ILE A 255 -56.79 4.34 -18.87
N GLY A 256 -56.45 5.31 -18.01
CA GLY A 256 -57.41 6.24 -17.42
C GLY A 256 -58.10 7.11 -18.46
N GLU A 257 -57.34 7.63 -19.43
CA GLU A 257 -57.86 8.42 -20.56
C GLU A 257 -58.77 7.58 -21.46
N ARG A 258 -58.33 6.40 -21.89
CA ARG A 258 -59.16 5.47 -22.68
C ARG A 258 -60.43 5.06 -21.93
N SER A 259 -60.34 4.84 -20.61
CA SER A 259 -61.50 4.51 -19.78
C SER A 259 -62.51 5.65 -19.70
N LYS A 260 -62.07 6.92 -19.73
CA LYS A 260 -62.97 8.09 -19.83
C LYS A 260 -63.63 8.16 -21.20
N GLN A 261 -62.85 8.00 -22.28
CA GLN A 261 -63.37 7.97 -23.65
C GLN A 261 -64.42 6.86 -23.84
N LEU A 262 -64.18 5.67 -23.30
CA LEU A 262 -65.15 4.58 -23.32
C LEU A 262 -66.47 4.96 -22.63
N LYS A 263 -66.41 5.63 -21.47
CA LYS A 263 -67.62 6.11 -20.78
C LYS A 263 -68.38 7.17 -21.59
N GLU A 264 -67.67 8.05 -22.27
CA GLU A 264 -68.28 9.06 -23.16
C GLU A 264 -68.95 8.38 -24.36
N PHE A 265 -68.29 7.40 -24.99
CA PHE A 265 -68.90 6.62 -26.06
C PHE A 265 -70.11 5.82 -25.59
N ASP A 266 -70.06 5.19 -24.41
CA ASP A 266 -71.22 4.50 -23.83
C ASP A 266 -72.41 5.44 -23.61
N PHE A 267 -72.15 6.69 -23.19
CA PHE A 267 -73.19 7.70 -23.05
C PHE A 267 -73.77 8.11 -24.40
N GLU A 268 -72.92 8.36 -25.41
CA GLU A 268 -73.34 8.73 -26.75
C GLU A 268 -74.13 7.61 -27.43
N ILE A 269 -73.69 6.35 -27.28
CA ILE A 269 -74.42 5.16 -27.77
C ILE A 269 -75.82 5.13 -27.18
N ARG A 270 -75.95 5.25 -25.85
CA ARG A 270 -77.27 5.29 -25.18
C ARG A 270 -78.13 6.45 -25.68
N ARG A 271 -77.53 7.62 -25.94
CA ARG A 271 -78.25 8.79 -26.47
C ARG A 271 -78.78 8.51 -27.86
N VAL A 272 -77.92 8.05 -28.77
CA VAL A 272 -78.26 7.69 -30.15
C VAL A 272 -79.31 6.58 -30.19
N GLU A 273 -79.21 5.59 -29.30
CA GLU A 273 -80.17 4.49 -29.21
C GLU A 273 -81.55 4.96 -28.74
N LYS A 274 -81.60 5.92 -27.81
CA LYS A 274 -82.84 6.60 -27.40
C LYS A 274 -83.42 7.45 -28.55
N GLU A 275 -82.59 8.22 -29.25
CA GLU A 275 -83.00 9.01 -30.42
C GLU A 275 -83.56 8.10 -31.53
N LYS A 276 -82.88 6.99 -31.83
CA LYS A 276 -83.35 5.95 -32.76
C LYS A 276 -84.71 5.40 -32.33
N ASN A 277 -84.88 5.04 -31.06
CA ASN A 277 -86.15 4.49 -30.57
C ASN A 277 -87.29 5.52 -30.64
N ASN A 278 -87.00 6.80 -30.37
CA ASN A 278 -87.96 7.89 -30.53
C ASN A 278 -88.32 8.11 -32.01
N ALA A 279 -87.35 8.08 -32.92
CA ALA A 279 -87.59 8.19 -34.35
C ALA A 279 -88.41 7.00 -34.87
N LEU A 280 -88.13 5.78 -34.39
CA LEU A 280 -88.90 4.58 -34.72
C LEU A 280 -90.34 4.66 -34.19
N SER A 281 -90.56 5.18 -32.98
CA SER A 281 -91.92 5.36 -32.46
C SER A 281 -92.69 6.42 -33.23
N GLN A 282 -92.07 7.56 -33.54
CA GLN A 282 -92.66 8.58 -34.42
C GLN A 282 -92.98 8.02 -35.80
N PHE A 283 -92.05 7.28 -36.42
CA PHE A 283 -92.27 6.63 -37.70
C PHE A 283 -93.44 5.64 -37.65
N LYS A 284 -93.56 4.86 -36.57
CA LYS A 284 -94.68 3.96 -36.37
C LYS A 284 -96.01 4.70 -36.22
N VAL A 285 -96.03 5.82 -35.49
CA VAL A 285 -97.23 6.69 -35.38
C VAL A 285 -97.59 7.26 -36.74
N LEU A 286 -96.63 7.76 -37.52
CA LEU A 286 -96.88 8.28 -38.86
C LEU A 286 -97.41 7.21 -39.83
N ILE A 287 -96.89 5.97 -39.76
CA ILE A 287 -97.48 4.85 -40.51
C ILE A 287 -98.93 4.63 -40.10
N GLN A 288 -99.20 4.62 -38.80
CA GLN A 288 -100.55 4.44 -38.29
C GLN A 288 -101.48 5.60 -38.68
N GLU A 289 -101.02 6.85 -38.62
CA GLU A 289 -101.76 8.03 -39.11
C GLU A 289 -101.98 7.96 -40.63
N GLN A 290 -101.05 7.40 -41.39
CA GLN A 290 -101.20 7.18 -42.83
C GLN A 290 -102.17 6.04 -43.15
N GLU A 291 -102.27 5.02 -42.28
CA GLU A 291 -103.23 3.91 -42.39
C GLU A 291 -104.63 4.29 -41.88
N ASP A 292 -104.73 5.07 -40.78
CA ASP A 292 -105.98 5.53 -40.15
C ASP A 292 -106.56 6.78 -40.84
N ALA A 293 -105.74 7.58 -41.52
CA ALA A 293 -106.25 8.60 -42.41
C ALA A 293 -106.92 7.90 -43.59
N GLU A 294 -108.24 7.90 -43.58
CA GLU A 294 -109.08 7.77 -44.78
C GLU A 294 -108.76 8.94 -45.72
N LEU A 295 -107.55 8.95 -46.28
CA LEU A 295 -107.10 9.86 -47.31
C LEU A 295 -107.98 9.59 -48.53
N PRO A 296 -108.84 10.55 -48.93
CA PRO A 296 -109.62 10.38 -50.14
C PRO A 296 -108.67 10.14 -51.29
N GLU A 297 -108.95 9.14 -52.12
CA GLU A 297 -108.20 8.90 -53.35
C GLU A 297 -108.11 10.22 -54.14
N VAL A 298 -106.99 10.49 -54.81
CA VAL A 298 -106.70 11.80 -55.42
C VAL A 298 -107.86 12.33 -56.27
N MET A 299 -108.60 11.43 -56.93
CA MET A 299 -109.79 11.74 -57.73
C MET A 299 -110.99 12.20 -56.90
N ASP A 300 -111.19 11.66 -55.70
CA ASP A 300 -112.26 12.03 -54.79
C ASP A 300 -111.97 13.37 -54.11
N TYR A 301 -110.70 13.63 -53.77
CA TYR A 301 -110.29 14.96 -53.31
C TYR A 301 -110.54 16.04 -54.39
N ILE A 302 -110.24 15.74 -55.65
CA ILE A 302 -110.49 16.65 -56.78
C ILE A 302 -112.00 16.89 -56.97
N ARG A 303 -112.83 15.85 -56.84
CA ARG A 303 -114.30 15.97 -56.90
C ARG A 303 -114.83 16.86 -55.78
N ILE A 304 -114.42 16.59 -54.53
CA ILE A 304 -114.83 17.39 -53.37
C ILE A 304 -114.37 18.86 -53.52
N LYS A 305 -113.16 19.09 -54.04
CA LYS A 305 -112.64 20.45 -54.30
C LYS A 305 -113.44 21.18 -55.39
N ALA A 306 -113.86 20.46 -56.44
CA ALA A 306 -114.72 20.99 -57.49
C ALA A 306 -116.13 21.33 -56.95
N ASP A 307 -116.70 20.47 -56.11
CA ASP A 307 -117.99 20.70 -55.45
C ASP A 307 -117.95 21.92 -54.52
N ILE A 308 -116.86 22.09 -53.75
CA ILE A 308 -116.63 23.29 -52.93
C ILE A 308 -116.59 24.54 -53.82
N SER A 309 -115.86 24.51 -54.94
CA SER A 309 -115.79 25.63 -55.87
C SER A 309 -117.15 25.96 -56.51
N GLU A 310 -117.97 24.95 -56.80
CA GLU A 310 -119.34 25.13 -57.27
C GLU A 310 -120.25 25.74 -56.21
N LEU A 311 -120.15 25.27 -54.96
CA LEU A 311 -120.92 25.79 -53.84
C LEU A 311 -120.54 27.24 -53.54
N GLU A 312 -119.26 27.59 -53.58
CA GLU A 312 -118.78 28.98 -53.46
C GLU A 312 -119.34 29.88 -54.56
N LYS A 313 -119.38 29.41 -55.81
CA LYS A 313 -120.07 30.11 -56.91
C LYS A 313 -121.55 30.30 -56.63
N LYS A 314 -122.25 29.25 -56.19
CA LYS A 314 -123.67 29.33 -55.83
C LYS A 314 -123.91 30.33 -54.69
N VAL A 315 -123.06 30.36 -53.67
CA VAL A 315 -123.11 31.35 -52.57
C VAL A 315 -122.88 32.76 -53.10
N SER A 316 -121.90 32.97 -53.97
CA SER A 316 -121.66 34.25 -54.64
C SER A 316 -122.88 34.71 -55.47
N ASP A 317 -123.50 33.80 -56.22
CA ASP A 317 -124.69 34.09 -57.01
C ASP A 317 -125.90 34.42 -56.14
N TRP A 318 -126.08 33.72 -55.01
CA TRP A 318 -127.12 34.02 -54.03
C TRP A 318 -126.89 35.36 -53.34
N ASN A 319 -125.64 35.69 -52.99
CA ASN A 319 -125.29 37.01 -52.45
C ASN A 319 -125.60 38.12 -53.46
N ARG A 320 -125.28 37.92 -54.74
CA ARG A 320 -125.64 38.85 -55.82
C ARG A 320 -127.15 38.98 -56.02
N LYS A 321 -127.92 37.90 -55.89
CA LYS A 321 -129.39 37.94 -55.90
C LYS A 321 -129.96 38.69 -54.69
N LEU A 322 -129.36 38.51 -53.51
CA LEU A 322 -129.73 39.21 -52.28
C LEU A 322 -129.44 40.72 -52.40
N GLU A 323 -128.34 41.08 -53.04
CA GLU A 323 -127.99 42.47 -53.35
C GLU A 323 -129.02 43.12 -54.29
N ILE A 324 -129.41 42.44 -55.37
CA ILE A 324 -130.45 42.90 -56.32
C ILE A 324 -131.82 43.03 -55.64
N ALA A 325 -132.18 42.08 -54.75
CA ALA A 325 -133.40 42.14 -53.96
C ALA A 325 -133.38 43.30 -52.93
N SER A 326 -132.22 43.57 -52.32
CA SER A 326 -132.03 44.71 -51.40
C SER A 326 -132.12 46.06 -52.13
N MET A 327 -131.59 46.15 -53.36
CA MET A 327 -131.67 47.34 -54.22
C MET A 327 -133.12 47.62 -54.65
N LYS A 328 -133.90 46.58 -55.03
CA LYS A 328 -135.33 46.70 -55.35
C LYS A 328 -136.18 47.16 -54.15
N SER A 329 -135.88 46.64 -52.95
CA SER A 329 -136.53 47.03 -51.68
C SER A 329 -136.21 48.48 -51.27
N LYS A 330 -134.99 48.97 -51.55
CA LYS A 330 -134.60 50.37 -51.31
C LYS A 330 -135.24 51.35 -52.30
N SER A 331 -135.50 50.95 -53.55
CA SER A 331 -136.14 51.81 -54.56
C SER A 331 -137.67 51.90 -54.39
N SER A 332 -138.31 50.85 -53.86
CA SER A 332 -139.76 50.83 -53.54
C SER A 332 -140.13 51.62 -52.27
N LYS A 333 -139.14 52.00 -51.43
CA LYS A 333 -139.35 52.79 -50.20
C LYS A 333 -139.30 54.32 -50.42
N ARG A 334 -139.11 54.83 -51.64
CA ARG A 334 -139.01 56.29 -51.93
C ARG A 334 -140.26 56.96 -52.52
N LEU A 335 -141.35 56.23 -52.80
CA LEU A 335 -142.52 56.79 -53.51
C LEU A 335 -143.87 56.76 -52.75
N HIS A 336 -143.89 56.43 -51.45
CA HIS A 336 -145.06 56.61 -50.58
C HIS A 336 -144.62 57.16 -49.20
N SER A 337 -144.95 58.42 -48.90
CA SER A 337 -144.65 59.17 -47.65
C SER A 337 -145.92 59.32 -46.79
N PRO A 338 -145.89 59.53 -45.44
CA PRO A 338 -145.54 60.85 -44.88
C PRO A 338 -144.92 60.89 -43.45
N SER A 339 -144.34 62.06 -43.15
CA SER A 339 -144.24 62.78 -41.86
C SER A 339 -143.45 62.22 -40.66
N ALA A 340 -142.68 63.16 -40.09
CA ALA A 340 -142.44 63.42 -38.67
C ALA A 340 -141.19 62.79 -37.99
N SER A 341 -140.28 63.73 -37.68
CA SER A 341 -139.64 63.93 -36.37
C SER A 341 -138.58 62.91 -35.95
N ALA A 342 -137.29 63.24 -35.92
CA ALA A 342 -136.55 64.22 -35.09
C ALA A 342 -135.78 63.50 -33.96
N VAL A 343 -134.64 64.10 -33.59
CA VAL A 343 -133.80 63.84 -32.39
C VAL A 343 -132.90 62.60 -32.52
N LYS A 344 -131.56 62.65 -32.64
CA LYS A 344 -130.49 63.51 -32.08
C LYS A 344 -130.31 63.41 -30.56
N ALA A 345 -129.47 62.48 -30.13
CA ALA A 345 -128.45 62.66 -29.10
C ALA A 345 -127.24 61.81 -29.49
#